data_AF-A0A366W764-F1
#
_entry.id   AF-A0A366W764-F1
#
_cell.length_a   1.000
_cell.length_b   1.000
_cell.length_c   1.000
_cell.angle_alpha   90.00
_cell.angle_beta   90.00
_cell.angle_gamma   90.00
#
_symmetry.space_group_name_H-M   'P 1'
#
loop_
_entity.id
_entity.type
_entity.pdbx_description
1 polymer ?
#
loop_
_entity_poly.entity_id
_entity_poly.type
_entity_poly.pdbx_seq_one_letter_code
_entity_poly.pdbx_strand_id
1 'polypeptide(L)'
;MKLLTNIGLCALFIVFGVATSAQEQTVLERWEADRTAIFDASDITLDDFQWLARPLIVFADSPNDPHFRQQMDLLALGLDDLAERDVIIITDTDPDAQTSVRLALRPRGYSMVLLGKDGRVSFRKPSAWNVREISRTIDKMPLRQQEVEDRRRISAQ
;
A
#
# COMPACT_ATOMS: atom_id res chain seq x y z
N MET A 1 75.36 1.54 12.44
CA MET A 1 75.13 0.13 12.05
C MET A 1 73.63 -0.10 12.22
N LYS A 2 72.84 -0.09 11.15
CA LYS A 2 72.33 -1.31 10.46
C LYS A 2 71.59 -2.22 11.48
N LEU A 3 70.30 -2.57 11.41
CA LEU A 3 69.28 -2.71 10.36
C LEU A 3 67.91 -2.85 11.11
N LEU A 4 66.76 -2.32 10.63
CA LEU A 4 65.64 -3.05 9.96
C LEU A 4 65.20 -4.33 10.71
N THR A 5 63.95 -4.69 11.05
CA THR A 5 62.64 -4.67 10.35
C THR A 5 61.63 -5.34 11.35
N ASN A 6 60.35 -4.96 11.53
CA ASN A 6 59.13 -5.44 10.83
C ASN A 6 57.93 -5.00 11.71
N ILE A 7 57.09 -4.04 11.31
CA ILE A 7 55.80 -4.22 10.62
C ILE A 7 55.07 -5.52 11.00
N GLY A 8 54.02 -5.37 11.81
CA GLY A 8 53.01 -6.37 12.11
C GLY A 8 51.73 -5.67 12.59
N LEU A 9 51.14 -4.86 11.72
CA LEU A 9 49.85 -4.21 11.93
C LEU A 9 48.75 -5.30 11.84
N CYS A 10 48.42 -5.94 12.96
CA CYS A 10 47.24 -6.78 13.08
C CYS A 10 45.99 -5.88 13.04
N ALA A 11 45.50 -5.60 11.84
CA ALA A 11 44.15 -5.10 11.62
C ALA A 11 43.17 -6.25 11.95
N LEU A 12 42.71 -6.29 13.20
CA LEU A 12 41.57 -7.10 13.59
C LEU A 12 40.30 -6.44 13.03
N PHE A 13 39.98 -6.75 11.77
CA PHE A 13 38.65 -6.52 11.23
C PHE A 13 37.70 -7.45 11.98
N ILE A 14 37.03 -6.90 13.00
CA ILE A 14 35.85 -7.54 13.60
C ILE A 14 34.80 -7.52 12.49
N VAL A 15 34.63 -8.66 11.82
CA VAL A 15 33.47 -8.93 10.97
C VAL A 15 32.26 -8.94 11.90
N PHE A 16 31.59 -7.78 12.00
CA PHE A 16 30.26 -7.71 12.58
C PHE A 16 29.35 -8.57 11.71
N GLY A 17 29.07 -9.79 12.18
CA GLY A 17 28.05 -10.63 11.59
C GLY A 17 26.74 -9.88 11.63
N VAL A 18 26.27 -9.43 10.47
CA VAL A 18 24.90 -8.93 10.33
C VAL A 18 24.01 -10.16 10.42
N ALA A 19 23.57 -10.47 11.63
CA ALA A 19 22.44 -11.36 11.81
C ALA A 19 21.23 -10.63 11.22
N THR A 20 20.86 -10.96 9.98
CA THR A 20 19.57 -10.57 9.43
C THR A 20 18.55 -11.35 10.26
N SER A 21 17.96 -10.69 11.25
CA SER A 21 16.69 -11.15 11.78
C SER A 21 15.70 -11.03 10.63
N ALA A 22 15.04 -12.14 10.28
CA ALA A 22 13.83 -12.11 9.48
C ALA A 22 12.75 -11.40 10.31
N GLN A 23 12.81 -10.07 10.37
CA GLN A 23 11.69 -9.26 10.82
C GLN A 23 10.63 -9.39 9.73
N GLU A 24 9.50 -9.99 10.08
CA GLU A 24 8.29 -9.94 9.27
C GLU A 24 7.98 -8.47 8.99
N GLN A 25 8.24 -8.04 7.76
CA GLN A 25 7.96 -6.67 7.34
C GLN A 25 6.47 -6.41 7.44
N THR A 26 6.11 -5.27 8.04
CA THR A 26 4.71 -4.84 8.14
C THR A 26 4.11 -4.65 6.75
N VAL A 27 2.77 -4.71 6.65
CA VAL A 27 2.07 -4.45 5.36
C VAL A 27 2.46 -3.07 4.81
N LEU A 28 2.56 -2.07 5.68
CA LEU A 28 2.95 -0.71 5.30
C LEU A 28 4.37 -0.66 4.72
N GLU A 29 5.35 -1.27 5.37
CA GLU A 29 6.74 -1.32 4.85
C GLU A 29 6.82 -2.03 3.50
N ARG A 30 6.08 -3.13 3.33
CA ARG A 30 5.98 -3.84 2.05
C ARG A 30 5.36 -2.97 0.96
N TRP A 31 4.32 -2.20 1.30
CA TRP A 31 3.68 -1.27 0.37
C TRP A 31 4.57 -0.06 0.06
N GLU A 32 5.37 0.42 1.00
CA GLU A 32 6.34 1.48 0.72
C GLU A 32 7.47 1.00 -0.21
N ALA A 33 7.89 -0.26 -0.08
CA ALA A 33 8.85 -0.89 -0.97
C ALA A 33 8.31 -1.12 -2.39
N ASP A 34 7.03 -1.49 -2.50
CA ASP A 34 6.32 -1.63 -3.78
C ASP A 34 4.89 -1.07 -3.68
N ARG A 35 4.72 0.17 -4.16
CA ARG A 35 3.43 0.87 -4.13
C ARG A 35 2.41 0.32 -5.13
N THR A 36 2.79 -0.64 -5.96
CA THR A 36 1.91 -1.33 -6.90
C THR A 36 1.44 -2.68 -6.38
N ALA A 37 1.97 -3.12 -5.24
CA ALA A 37 1.60 -4.38 -4.61
C ALA A 37 0.12 -4.39 -4.16
N ILE A 38 -0.47 -5.58 -4.26
CA ILE A 38 -1.83 -5.87 -3.83
C ILE A 38 -1.77 -6.77 -2.61
N PHE A 39 -2.58 -6.48 -1.60
CA PHE A 39 -2.55 -7.17 -0.31
C PHE A 39 -3.89 -7.86 -0.01
N ASP A 40 -3.83 -8.97 0.72
CA ASP A 40 -5.03 -9.60 1.27
C ASP A 40 -5.44 -8.93 2.59
N ALA A 41 -6.73 -8.85 2.85
CA ALA A 41 -7.28 -8.21 4.05
C ALA A 41 -7.02 -8.96 5.37
N SER A 42 -6.58 -10.23 5.31
CA SER A 42 -6.39 -11.08 6.50
C SER A 42 -5.44 -10.48 7.54
N ASP A 43 -4.36 -9.84 7.10
CA ASP A 43 -3.31 -9.29 7.98
C ASP A 43 -3.34 -7.76 8.07
N ILE A 44 -4.50 -7.15 7.80
CA ILE A 44 -4.62 -5.69 7.69
C ILE A 44 -5.50 -5.12 8.80
N THR A 45 -5.03 -4.03 9.40
CA THR A 45 -5.84 -3.08 10.19
C THR A 45 -5.91 -1.74 9.46
N LEU A 46 -7.11 -1.22 9.20
CA LEU A 46 -7.28 0.02 8.41
C LEU A 46 -6.65 1.25 9.07
N ASP A 47 -6.59 1.29 10.40
CA ASP A 47 -6.03 2.41 11.16
C ASP A 47 -4.52 2.58 10.94
N ASP A 48 -3.81 1.51 10.55
CA ASP A 48 -2.37 1.55 10.25
C ASP A 48 -2.06 2.44 9.03
N PHE A 49 -3.05 2.71 8.19
CA PHE A 49 -2.91 3.55 6.99
C PHE A 49 -3.39 4.98 7.20
N GLN A 50 -3.90 5.32 8.39
CA GLN A 50 -4.42 6.65 8.64
C GLN A 50 -3.30 7.69 8.48
N TRP A 51 -3.58 8.73 7.71
CA TRP A 51 -2.68 9.81 7.29
C TRP A 51 -1.53 9.39 6.37
N LEU A 52 -1.35 8.10 6.11
CA LEU A 52 -0.25 7.54 5.31
C LEU A 52 -0.69 7.15 3.90
N ALA A 53 -1.76 6.37 3.77
CA ALA A 53 -2.23 5.83 2.51
C ALA A 53 -3.76 5.88 2.38
N ARG A 54 -4.27 5.67 1.16
CA ARG A 54 -5.69 5.58 0.82
C ARG A 54 -6.04 4.12 0.53
N PRO A 55 -6.66 3.40 1.48
CA PRO A 55 -7.11 2.04 1.23
C PRO A 55 -8.19 1.99 0.13
N LEU A 56 -7.90 1.26 -0.95
CA LEU A 56 -8.89 0.83 -1.93
C LEU A 56 -9.16 -0.66 -1.73
N ILE A 57 -10.31 -0.98 -1.15
CA ILE A 57 -10.70 -2.36 -0.84
C ILE A 57 -11.64 -2.87 -1.92
N VAL A 58 -11.33 -4.03 -2.47
CA VAL A 58 -12.19 -4.79 -3.39
C VAL A 58 -12.67 -6.05 -2.68
N PHE A 59 -13.96 -6.06 -2.34
CA PHE A 59 -14.64 -7.19 -1.73
C PHE A 59 -15.28 -8.08 -2.78
N ALA A 60 -15.29 -9.38 -2.51
CA ALA A 60 -16.10 -10.37 -3.21
C ALA A 60 -16.46 -11.54 -2.28
N ASP A 61 -17.34 -12.42 -2.74
CA ASP A 61 -17.66 -13.67 -2.02
C ASP A 61 -16.74 -14.83 -2.41
N SER A 62 -15.98 -14.68 -3.50
CA SER A 62 -15.01 -15.65 -4.00
C SER A 62 -14.00 -14.97 -4.92
N PRO A 63 -12.74 -15.44 -4.99
CA PRO A 63 -11.77 -14.97 -5.99
C PRO A 63 -12.21 -15.29 -7.43
N ASN A 64 -13.21 -16.16 -7.60
CA ASN A 64 -13.77 -16.51 -8.88
C ASN A 64 -14.94 -15.64 -9.34
N ASP A 65 -15.32 -14.62 -8.55
CA ASP A 65 -16.39 -13.68 -8.88
C ASP A 65 -16.06 -12.90 -10.19
N PRO A 66 -16.98 -12.83 -11.17
CA PRO A 66 -16.73 -12.11 -12.42
C PRO A 66 -16.45 -10.62 -12.25
N HIS A 67 -17.13 -9.94 -11.33
CA HIS A 67 -16.90 -8.52 -11.05
C HIS A 67 -15.56 -8.30 -10.35
N PHE A 68 -15.16 -9.21 -9.46
CA PHE A 68 -13.83 -9.17 -8.85
C PHE A 68 -12.73 -9.26 -9.90
N ARG A 69 -12.77 -10.28 -10.76
CA ARG A 69 -11.76 -10.45 -11.82
C ARG A 69 -11.72 -9.24 -12.76
N GLN A 70 -12.90 -8.76 -13.19
CA GLN A 70 -13.00 -7.56 -14.01
C GLN A 70 -12.37 -6.34 -13.33
N GLN A 71 -12.59 -6.14 -12.03
CA GLN A 71 -11.99 -5.05 -11.28
C GLN A 71 -10.47 -5.18 -11.23
N MET A 72 -9.94 -6.38 -10.96
CA MET A 72 -8.49 -6.60 -10.91
C MET A 72 -7.83 -6.35 -12.26
N ASP A 73 -8.46 -6.78 -13.36
CA ASP A 73 -8.01 -6.48 -14.73
C ASP A 73 -7.96 -4.97 -14.98
N LEU A 74 -8.99 -4.23 -14.55
CA LEU A 74 -9.05 -2.77 -14.70
C LEU A 74 -8.01 -2.03 -13.86
N LEU A 75 -7.68 -2.53 -12.66
CA LEU A 75 -6.65 -1.95 -11.79
C LEU A 75 -5.24 -2.19 -12.34
N ALA A 76 -4.99 -3.37 -12.91
CA ALA A 76 -3.69 -3.74 -13.50
C ALA A 76 -3.27 -2.80 -14.64
N LEU A 77 -4.22 -2.13 -15.31
CA LEU A 77 -3.95 -1.19 -16.39
C LEU A 77 -3.34 0.15 -15.93
N GLY A 78 -3.30 0.45 -14.63
CA GLY A 78 -2.86 1.75 -14.12
C GLY A 78 -2.47 1.74 -12.65
N LEU A 79 -1.70 0.75 -12.21
CA LEU A 79 -1.22 0.68 -10.83
C LEU A 79 -0.34 1.88 -10.46
N ASP A 80 0.51 2.35 -11.37
CA ASP A 80 1.38 3.51 -11.13
C ASP A 80 0.59 4.80 -10.86
N ASP A 81 -0.51 5.03 -11.60
CA ASP A 81 -1.40 6.18 -11.38
C ASP A 81 -2.02 6.15 -9.97
N LEU A 82 -2.30 4.97 -9.43
CA LEU A 82 -2.80 4.78 -8.08
C LEU A 82 -1.67 4.96 -7.04
N ALA A 83 -0.47 4.45 -7.32
CA ALA A 83 0.71 4.61 -6.48
C ALA A 83 1.11 6.09 -6.28
N GLU A 84 1.00 6.92 -7.32
CA GLU A 84 1.25 8.37 -7.24
C GLU A 84 0.30 9.11 -6.27
N ARG A 85 -0.86 8.49 -6.00
CA ARG A 85 -1.93 9.02 -5.13
C ARG A 85 -1.94 8.37 -3.75
N ASP A 86 -0.86 7.65 -3.43
CA ASP A 86 -0.69 6.91 -2.17
C ASP A 86 -1.84 5.92 -1.94
N VAL A 87 -2.29 5.20 -2.98
CA VAL A 87 -3.33 4.18 -2.87
C VAL A 87 -2.70 2.83 -2.54
N ILE A 88 -3.25 2.16 -1.53
CA ILE A 88 -2.95 0.74 -1.25
C ILE A 88 -4.17 -0.10 -1.66
N ILE A 89 -3.92 -1.14 -2.47
CA ILE A 89 -4.97 -2.03 -2.97
C ILE A 89 -5.08 -3.23 -2.06
N ILE A 90 -6.29 -3.46 -1.56
CA ILE A 90 -6.59 -4.54 -0.63
C ILE A 90 -7.71 -5.39 -1.20
N THR A 91 -7.55 -6.70 -1.20
CA THR A 91 -8.56 -7.65 -1.65
C THR A 91 -9.10 -8.45 -0.47
N ASP A 92 -10.39 -8.71 -0.49
CA ASP A 92 -11.04 -9.59 0.49
C ASP A 92 -12.09 -10.43 -0.25
N THR A 93 -11.76 -11.70 -0.46
CA THR A 93 -12.57 -12.61 -1.28
C THR A 93 -13.09 -13.82 -0.52
N ASP A 94 -12.93 -13.81 0.82
CA ASP A 94 -13.41 -14.85 1.72
C ASP A 94 -14.30 -14.21 2.81
N PRO A 95 -15.63 -14.26 2.66
CA PRO A 95 -16.57 -13.76 3.67
C PRO A 95 -16.46 -14.46 5.03
N ASP A 96 -16.04 -15.73 5.05
CA ASP A 96 -16.00 -16.55 6.27
C ASP A 96 -14.77 -16.24 7.12
N ALA A 97 -13.72 -15.66 6.52
CA ALA A 97 -12.53 -15.20 7.22
C ALA A 97 -12.81 -14.07 8.24
N GLN A 98 -13.92 -13.34 8.07
CA GLN A 98 -14.35 -12.26 8.98
C GLN A 98 -13.22 -11.27 9.34
N THR A 99 -12.44 -10.85 8.33
CA THR A 99 -11.33 -9.91 8.49
C THR A 99 -11.75 -8.63 9.21
N SER A 100 -10.82 -7.98 9.92
CA SER A 100 -11.10 -6.71 10.61
C SER A 100 -11.69 -5.66 9.65
N VAL A 101 -11.17 -5.64 8.41
CA VAL A 101 -11.61 -4.79 7.29
C VAL A 101 -13.06 -5.06 6.91
N ARG A 102 -13.45 -6.33 6.75
CA ARG A 102 -14.82 -6.74 6.42
C ARG A 102 -15.81 -6.42 7.54
N LEU A 103 -15.42 -6.66 8.79
CA LEU A 103 -16.26 -6.33 9.95
C LEU A 103 -16.49 -4.82 10.09
N ALA A 104 -15.48 -4.02 9.80
CA ALA A 104 -15.56 -2.56 9.83
C ALA A 104 -16.41 -1.99 8.68
N LEU A 105 -16.20 -2.49 7.46
CA LEU A 105 -16.82 -1.92 6.26
C LEU A 105 -18.14 -2.56 5.86
N ARG A 106 -18.46 -3.76 6.37
CA ARG A 106 -19.71 -4.51 6.17
C ARG A 106 -20.20 -4.53 4.71
N PRO A 107 -19.38 -5.05 3.78
CA PRO A 107 -19.76 -5.17 2.37
C PRO A 107 -20.92 -6.15 2.16
N ARG A 108 -21.56 -6.09 1.00
CA ARG A 108 -22.57 -7.05 0.54
C ARG A 108 -22.18 -7.54 -0.85
N GLY A 109 -21.83 -8.82 -0.98
CA GLY A 109 -21.30 -9.39 -2.22
C GLY A 109 -20.10 -8.61 -2.73
N TYR A 110 -20.01 -8.47 -4.06
CA TYR A 110 -19.02 -7.59 -4.67
C TYR A 110 -19.24 -6.12 -4.26
N SER A 111 -18.19 -5.50 -3.73
CA SER A 111 -18.19 -4.07 -3.43
C SER A 111 -16.78 -3.51 -3.46
N MET A 112 -16.62 -2.33 -4.07
CA MET A 112 -15.40 -1.56 -4.02
C MET A 112 -15.57 -0.35 -3.10
N VAL A 113 -14.62 -0.16 -2.18
CA VAL A 113 -14.65 0.90 -1.18
C VAL A 113 -13.32 1.63 -1.18
N LEU A 114 -13.34 2.96 -1.31
CA LEU A 114 -12.16 3.80 -1.14
C LEU A 114 -12.26 4.55 0.18
N LEU A 115 -11.21 4.50 0.99
CA LEU A 115 -11.01 5.34 2.16
C LEU A 115 -10.03 6.47 1.82
N GLY A 116 -10.28 7.65 2.39
CA GLY A 116 -9.29 8.72 2.42
C GLY A 116 -8.20 8.43 3.44
N LYS A 117 -7.11 9.21 3.40
CA LYS A 117 -6.07 9.19 4.44
C LYS A 117 -6.62 9.61 5.80
N ASP A 118 -7.73 10.33 5.86
CA ASP A 118 -8.43 10.63 7.11
C ASP A 118 -9.16 9.42 7.73
N GLY A 119 -9.10 8.24 7.09
CA GLY A 119 -9.80 7.03 7.49
C GLY A 119 -11.29 7.04 7.15
N ARG A 120 -11.81 8.11 6.51
CA ARG A 120 -13.23 8.21 6.15
C ARG A 120 -13.49 7.54 4.82
N VAL A 121 -14.66 6.92 4.69
CA VAL A 121 -15.10 6.36 3.41
C VAL A 121 -15.36 7.49 2.42
N SER A 122 -14.62 7.49 1.32
CA SER A 122 -14.79 8.43 0.19
C SER A 122 -15.94 7.99 -0.71
N PHE A 123 -15.95 6.72 -1.13
CA PHE A 123 -17.06 6.15 -1.89
C PHE A 123 -17.22 4.64 -1.64
N ARG A 124 -18.41 4.15 -1.99
CA ARG A 124 -18.74 2.73 -2.11
C ARG A 124 -19.41 2.48 -3.44
N LYS A 125 -19.00 1.42 -4.16
CA LYS A 125 -19.57 1.06 -5.45
C LYS A 125 -19.87 -0.44 -5.53
N PRO A 126 -21.04 -0.82 -6.06
CA PRO A 126 -21.38 -2.23 -6.33
C PRO A 126 -20.92 -2.69 -7.73
N SER A 127 -20.13 -1.89 -8.44
CA SER A 127 -19.69 -2.16 -9.81
C SER A 127 -18.21 -1.86 -9.98
N ALA A 128 -17.57 -2.54 -10.93
CA ALA A 128 -16.17 -2.32 -11.25
C ALA A 128 -15.95 -0.94 -11.91
N TRP A 129 -14.90 -0.24 -11.50
CA TRP A 129 -14.46 1.06 -12.05
C TRP A 129 -13.03 0.96 -12.54
N ASN A 130 -12.73 1.71 -13.59
CA ASN A 130 -11.36 1.82 -14.08
C ASN A 130 -10.53 2.80 -13.23
N VAL A 131 -9.21 2.72 -13.37
CA VAL A 131 -8.26 3.60 -12.67
C VAL A 131 -8.56 5.09 -12.88
N ARG A 132 -8.97 5.49 -14.10
CA ARG A 132 -9.27 6.90 -14.39
C ARG A 132 -10.44 7.44 -13.56
N GLU A 133 -11.49 6.64 -13.35
CA GLU A 133 -12.64 7.01 -12.51
C GLU A 133 -12.24 7.15 -11.03
N ILE A 134 -11.43 6.21 -10.55
CA ILE A 134 -10.90 6.21 -9.18
C ILE A 134 -10.00 7.44 -8.97
N SER A 135 -9.00 7.65 -9.84
CA SER A 135 -8.07 8.78 -9.79
C SER A 135 -8.78 10.13 -9.86
N ARG A 136 -9.78 10.29 -10.74
CA ARG A 136 -10.60 11.51 -10.80
C ARG A 136 -11.38 11.78 -9.52
N THR A 137 -11.74 10.75 -8.77
CA THR A 137 -12.44 10.90 -7.51
C THR A 137 -11.46 11.31 -6.40
N ILE A 138 -10.27 10.71 -6.38
CA ILE A 138 -9.19 11.07 -5.46
C ILE A 138 -8.73 12.52 -5.67
N ASP A 139 -8.53 12.94 -6.92
CA ASP A 139 -8.03 14.29 -7.25
C ASP A 139 -9.00 15.42 -6.86
N LYS A 140 -10.27 15.09 -6.56
CA LYS A 140 -11.27 16.03 -6.05
C LYS A 140 -11.28 16.13 -4.52
N MET A 141 -10.52 15.30 -3.81
CA MET A 141 -10.48 15.32 -2.35
C MET A 141 -9.68 16.54 -1.84
N PRO A 142 -10.15 17.28 -0.83
CA PRO A 142 -9.45 18.47 -0.32
C PRO A 142 -8.00 18.18 0.12
N LEU A 143 -7.79 17.09 0.86
CA LEU A 143 -6.45 16.68 1.29
C LEU A 143 -5.52 16.38 0.11
N ARG A 144 -6.05 15.77 -0.96
CA ARG A 144 -5.28 15.50 -2.18
C ARG A 144 -4.88 16.80 -2.89
N GLN A 145 -5.77 17.78 -2.94
CA GLN A 145 -5.47 19.09 -3.53
C GLN A 145 -4.38 19.82 -2.75
N GLN A 146 -4.40 19.73 -1.41
CA GLN A 146 -3.34 20.25 -0.54
C GLN A 146 -1.99 19.58 -0.83
N GLU A 147 -1.95 18.25 -0.94
CA GLU A 147 -0.71 17.51 -1.29
C GLU A 147 -0.10 17.97 -2.62
N VAL A 148 -0.94 18.21 -3.64
CA VAL A 148 -0.49 18.70 -4.96
C VAL A 148 0.09 20.11 -4.84
N GLU A 149 -0.60 20.99 -4.12
CA GLU A 149 -0.18 22.38 -3.92
C GLU A 149 1.15 22.46 -3.16
N ASP A 150 1.29 21.68 -2.08
CA ASP A 150 2.53 21.63 -1.30
C ASP A 150 3.69 21.06 -2.12
N ARG A 151 3.44 20.02 -2.94
CA ARG A 151 4.46 19.49 -3.86
C ARG A 151 4.90 20.54 -4.89
N ARG A 152 3.96 21.31 -5.45
CA ARG A 152 4.26 22.41 -6.40
C ARG A 152 5.12 23.47 -5.74
N ARG A 153 4.79 23.87 -4.51
CA ARG A 153 5.56 24.86 -3.74
C ARG A 153 7.00 24.40 -3.51
N ILE A 154 7.19 23.13 -3.13
CA ILE A 154 8.54 22.55 -2.92
C ILE A 154 9.32 22.50 -4.23
N SER A 155 8.70 22.10 -5.35
CA SER A 155 9.38 21.99 -6.65
C SER A 155 9.78 23.33 -7.29
N ALA A 156 9.19 24.43 -6.83
CA ALA A 156 9.45 25.78 -7.34
C ALA A 156 10.58 26.50 -6.58
N GLN A 157 11.08 25.92 -5.49
CA GLN A 157 12.20 26.41 -4.68
C GLN A 157 13.50 25.75 -5.12
#